data_AF-A0A957Z1K1-F1
#
_entry.id   AF-A0A957Z1K1-F1
#
_cell.length_a   1.000
_cell.length_b   1.000
_cell.length_c   1.000
_cell.angle_alpha   90.00
_cell.angle_beta   90.00
_cell.angle_gamma   90.00
#
_symmetry.space_group_name_H-M   'P 1'
#
loop_
_entity.id
_entity.type
_entity.pdbx_description
1 polymer ?
#
loop_
_entity_poly.entity_id
_entity_poly.type
_entity_poly.pdbx_seq_one_letter_code
_entity_poly.pdbx_strand_id
1 'polypeptide(L)'
;MAFRLIQVDAFTNQPFAGNPAAVCLLTEAMPDAWLQQVAAEMNLSETAFLLEEHDGYRLRWFTPTVEVELCGHATIASAPVLWS
;
A
#
# COMPACT_ATOMS: atom_id res chain seq x y z
N MET A 1 -12.10 7.13 12.21
CA MET A 1 -10.92 6.27 12.36
C MET A 1 -9.76 6.90 11.62
N ALA A 2 -8.52 6.66 12.07
CA ALA A 2 -7.32 7.19 11.44
C ALA A 2 -6.39 6.02 11.10
N PHE A 3 -6.00 5.92 9.84
CA PHE A 3 -5.03 4.93 9.35
C PHE A 3 -3.73 5.63 8.99
N ARG A 4 -2.60 4.96 9.23
CA ARG A 4 -1.30 5.49 8.80
C ARG A 4 -1.13 5.19 7.31
N LEU A 5 -0.88 6.25 6.54
CA LEU A 5 -0.64 6.18 5.11
C LEU A 5 0.70 6.83 4.79
N ILE A 6 1.56 6.11 4.07
CA ILE A 6 2.92 6.55 3.75
C ILE A 6 3.15 6.34 2.26
N GLN A 7 3.63 7.37 1.56
CA GLN A 7 4.11 7.23 0.19
C GLN A 7 5.58 6.84 0.20
N VAL A 8 5.93 5.79 -0.55
CA VAL A 8 7.30 5.28 -0.67
C VAL A 8 7.65 5.12 -2.14
N ASP A 9 8.81 5.63 -2.52
CA ASP A 9 9.38 5.47 -3.85
C ASP A 9 10.19 4.15 -3.89
N ALA A 10 9.63 3.11 -4.50
CA ALA A 10 10.28 1.81 -4.62
C ALA A 10 11.46 1.84 -5.61
N PHE A 11 12.46 0.98 -5.37
CA PHE A 11 13.66 0.83 -6.22
C PHE A 11 14.58 2.06 -6.30
N THR A 12 14.49 2.97 -5.34
CA THR A 12 15.34 4.16 -5.29
C THR A 12 15.77 4.48 -3.86
N ASN A 13 16.84 5.24 -3.71
CA ASN A 13 17.26 5.91 -2.47
C ASN A 13 17.21 7.44 -2.58
N GLN A 14 16.66 7.97 -3.68
CA GLN A 14 16.45 9.39 -3.94
C GLN A 14 14.96 9.67 -4.03
N PRO A 15 14.45 10.73 -3.37
CA PRO A 15 13.07 11.17 -3.54
C PRO A 15 12.74 11.50 -5.00
N PHE A 16 11.50 11.27 -5.40
CA PHE A 16 10.98 11.60 -6.73
C PHE A 16 11.60 10.79 -7.88
N ALA A 17 12.17 9.63 -7.55
CA ALA A 17 12.69 8.65 -8.51
C ALA A 17 12.06 7.28 -8.24
N GLY A 18 12.38 6.26 -9.04
CA GLY A 18 11.82 4.92 -8.84
C GLY A 18 10.33 4.86 -9.15
N ASN A 19 9.58 4.01 -8.42
CA ASN A 19 8.15 3.82 -8.63
C ASN A 19 7.36 4.09 -7.33
N PRO A 20 6.55 5.15 -7.26
CA PRO A 20 5.82 5.51 -6.05
C PRO A 20 4.67 4.54 -5.78
N ALA A 21 4.54 4.12 -4.51
CA ALA A 21 3.37 3.42 -4.00
C ALA A 21 2.90 4.06 -2.70
N ALA A 22 1.59 4.09 -2.49
CA ALA A 22 1.03 4.38 -1.17
C ALA A 22 0.98 3.07 -0.36
N VAL A 23 1.30 3.14 0.92
CA VAL A 23 1.26 2.01 1.84
C VAL A 23 0.39 2.40 3.03
N CYS A 24 -0.72 1.67 3.22
CA CYS A 24 -1.69 1.88 4.29
C CYS A 24 -1.59 0.75 5.32
N LEU A 25 -1.36 1.12 6.59
CA LEU A 25 -1.41 0.18 7.71
C LEU A 25 -2.83 0.13 8.28
N LEU A 26 -3.47 -1.02 8.11
CA LEU A 26 -4.82 -1.30 8.59
C LEU A 26 -4.78 -1.90 10.00
N THR A 27 -5.60 -1.37 10.90
CA THR A 27 -5.83 -1.92 12.23
C THR A 27 -6.95 -2.96 12.26
N GLU A 28 -7.74 -3.05 11.18
CA GLU A 28 -8.85 -3.97 11.02
C GLU A 28 -9.13 -4.22 9.53
N ALA A 29 -9.88 -5.29 9.23
CA ALA A 29 -10.29 -5.56 7.86
C ALA A 29 -11.28 -4.49 7.37
N MET A 30 -10.96 -3.86 6.24
CA MET A 30 -11.80 -2.84 5.61
C MET A 30 -12.54 -3.39 4.39
N PRO A 31 -13.75 -2.90 4.08
CA PRO A 31 -14.50 -3.30 2.89
C PRO A 31 -13.74 -2.95 1.59
N ASP A 32 -13.87 -3.79 0.57
CA ASP A 32 -13.21 -3.61 -0.74
C ASP A 32 -13.52 -2.25 -1.37
N ALA A 33 -14.77 -1.79 -1.26
CA ALA A 33 -15.18 -0.48 -1.76
C ALA A 33 -14.42 0.67 -1.08
N TRP A 34 -14.08 0.52 0.21
CA TRP A 34 -13.29 1.51 0.93
C TRP A 34 -11.83 1.48 0.51
N LEU A 35 -11.24 0.29 0.38
CA LEU A 35 -9.87 0.11 -0.11
C LEU A 35 -9.71 0.72 -1.52
N GLN A 36 -10.69 0.46 -2.40
CA GLN A 36 -10.72 1.02 -3.75
C GLN A 36 -10.85 2.54 -3.75
N GLN A 37 -11.67 3.13 -2.87
CA GLN A 37 -11.79 4.59 -2.74
C GLN A 37 -10.49 5.24 -2.27
N VAL A 38 -9.80 4.63 -1.30
CA VAL A 38 -8.50 5.12 -0.83
C VAL A 38 -7.46 5.05 -1.96
N ALA A 39 -7.42 3.93 -2.70
CA ALA A 39 -6.50 3.80 -3.83
C ALA A 39 -6.79 4.83 -4.94
N ALA A 40 -8.08 5.12 -5.20
CA ALA A 40 -8.50 6.15 -6.14
C ALA A 40 -8.10 7.56 -5.68
N GLU A 41 -8.28 7.86 -4.39
CA GLU A 41 -7.90 9.16 -3.79
C GLU A 41 -6.38 9.40 -3.88
N MET A 42 -5.58 8.36 -3.64
CA MET A 42 -4.11 8.46 -3.72
C MET A 42 -3.59 8.63 -5.14
N ASN A 43 -4.31 8.09 -6.13
CA ASN A 43 -4.03 8.26 -7.56
C ASN A 43 -2.55 7.97 -7.94
N LEU A 44 -1.94 7.00 -7.26
CA LEU A 44 -0.64 6.42 -7.62
C LEU A 44 -0.86 5.15 -8.44
N SER A 45 0.21 4.58 -8.98
CA SER A 45 0.15 3.30 -9.69
C SER A 45 -0.58 2.25 -8.83
N GLU A 46 -0.16 2.12 -7.57
CA GLU A 46 -0.76 1.21 -6.60
C GLU A 46 -0.76 1.77 -5.17
N THR A 47 -1.80 1.38 -4.44
CA THR A 47 -1.88 1.45 -2.99
C THR A 47 -1.84 0.03 -2.42
N ALA A 48 -0.85 -0.22 -1.56
CA ALA A 48 -0.72 -1.44 -0.76
C ALA A 48 -1.43 -1.27 0.58
N PHE A 49 -2.23 -2.25 0.96
CA PHE A 49 -2.90 -2.32 2.26
C PHE A 49 -2.37 -3.50 3.05
N LEU A 50 -1.79 -3.21 4.22
CA LEU A 50 -1.23 -4.18 5.15
C LEU A 50 -2.16 -4.33 6.34
N LEU A 51 -2.73 -5.52 6.51
CA LEU A 51 -3.45 -5.90 7.73
C LEU A 51 -2.57 -6.84 8.53
N GLU A 52 -2.27 -6.48 9.78
CA GLU A 52 -1.52 -7.34 10.69
C GLU A 52 -2.31 -8.61 11.03
N GLU A 53 -1.63 -9.76 10.97
CA GLU A 53 -2.15 -11.08 11.31
C GLU A 53 -1.20 -11.78 12.29
N HIS A 54 -1.58 -12.95 12.80
CA HIS A 54 -0.84 -13.65 13.86
C HIS A 54 0.65 -13.89 13.53
N ASP A 55 0.97 -14.29 12.29
CA ASP A 55 2.33 -14.63 11.87
C ASP A 55 2.82 -13.80 10.67
N GLY A 56 2.29 -12.58 10.51
CA GLY A 56 2.72 -11.70 9.42
C GLY A 56 1.68 -10.65 9.04
N TYR A 57 1.62 -10.36 7.75
CA TYR A 57 0.70 -9.35 7.21
C TYR A 57 -0.05 -9.92 6.02
N ARG A 58 -1.36 -9.70 6.00
CA ARG A 58 -2.15 -9.83 4.78
C ARG A 58 -1.95 -8.57 3.95
N LEU A 59 -1.46 -8.76 2.74
CA LEU A 59 -1.18 -7.69 1.80
C LEU A 59 -2.16 -7.76 0.63
N ARG A 60 -2.78 -6.61 0.31
CA ARG A 60 -3.64 -6.43 -0.87
C ARG A 60 -3.17 -5.20 -1.64
N TRP A 61 -3.38 -5.20 -2.96
CA TRP A 61 -2.92 -4.12 -3.83
C TRP A 61 -4.06 -3.62 -4.70
N PHE A 62 -4.22 -2.31 -4.74
CA PHE A 62 -5.24 -1.67 -5.56
C PHE A 62 -4.59 -0.60 -6.42
N THR A 63 -4.87 -0.67 -7.71
CA THR A 63 -4.77 0.49 -8.59
C THR A 63 -5.93 1.46 -8.28
N PRO A 64 -5.97 2.66 -8.87
CA PRO A 64 -7.10 3.57 -8.70
C PRO A 64 -8.45 3.00 -9.15
N THR A 65 -8.48 1.94 -9.95
CA THR A 65 -9.71 1.41 -10.55
C THR A 65 -10.03 -0.04 -10.22
N VAL A 66 -9.04 -0.84 -9.82
CA VAL A 66 -9.24 -2.27 -9.55
C VAL A 66 -8.20 -2.84 -8.58
N GLU A 67 -8.58 -3.88 -7.85
CA GLU A 67 -7.66 -4.77 -7.14
C GLU A 67 -6.81 -5.60 -8.12
N VAL A 68 -5.54 -5.79 -7.80
CA VAL A 68 -4.63 -6.66 -8.56
C VAL A 68 -4.12 -7.80 -7.71
N GLU A 69 -3.95 -8.98 -8.31
CA GLU A 69 -3.56 -10.20 -7.59
C GLU A 69 -2.14 -10.13 -7.01
N LEU A 70 -1.25 -9.35 -7.63
CA LEU A 70 0.13 -9.18 -7.20
C LEU A 70 0.71 -7.86 -7.74
N CYS A 71 1.45 -7.13 -6.89
CA CYS A 71 2.24 -5.99 -7.34
C CYS A 71 3.63 -5.96 -6.67
N GLY A 72 4.68 -6.09 -7.47
CA GLY A 72 6.06 -6.22 -6.96
C GLY A 72 6.59 -4.96 -6.27
N HIS A 73 6.43 -3.79 -6.88
CA HIS A 73 7.01 -2.56 -6.33
C HIS A 73 6.29 -2.08 -5.06
N ALA A 74 4.97 -2.21 -5.00
CA ALA A 74 4.18 -1.89 -3.80
C ALA A 74 4.45 -2.88 -2.65
N THR A 75 4.80 -4.14 -2.97
CA THR A 75 5.33 -5.10 -1.97
C THR A 75 6.68 -4.65 -1.43
N ILE A 76 7.60 -4.21 -2.29
CA ILE A 76 8.91 -3.69 -1.86
C ILE A 76 8.76 -2.39 -1.06
N ALA A 77 7.86 -1.50 -1.46
CA ALA A 77 7.52 -0.27 -0.74
C ALA A 77 6.98 -0.53 0.67
N SER A 78 6.35 -1.68 0.90
CA SER A 78 5.81 -2.07 2.20
C SER A 78 6.90 -2.39 3.23
N ALA A 79 8.04 -2.93 2.80
CA ALA A 79 9.12 -3.33 3.69
C ALA A 79 9.72 -2.19 4.53
N PRO A 80 10.16 -1.05 3.95
CA PRO A 80 10.66 0.05 4.76
C PRO A 80 9.59 0.64 5.67
N VAL A 81 8.29 0.52 5.36
CA VAL A 81 7.23 1.00 6.27
C VAL A 81 7.15 0.16 7.56
N LEU A 82 7.41 -1.14 7.47
CA LEU A 82 7.34 -2.07 8.60
C LEU A 82 8.63 -2.14 9.43
N TRP A 83 9.78 -1.91 8.81
CA TRP A 83 11.10 -2.17 9.42
C TRP A 83 12.10 -1.01 9.30
N SER A 84 11.62 0.23 9.20
CA SER A 84 12.47 1.44 9.31
C SER A 84 12.61 1.96 10.72
#